data_AF-A0A7T3FZB2-F1
#
_entry.id   AF-A0A7T3FZB2-F1
#
_cell.length_a   1.000
_cell.length_b   1.000
_cell.length_c   1.000
_cell.angle_alpha   90.00
_cell.angle_beta   90.00
_cell.angle_gamma   90.00
#
_symmetry.space_group_name_H-M   'P 1'
#
loop_
_entity.id
_entity.type
_entity.pdbx_description
1 polymer ?
#
loop_
_entity_poly.entity_id
_entity_poly.type
_entity_poly.pdbx_seq_one_letter_code
_entity_poly.pdbx_strand_id
1 'polypeptide(L)'
;MTRRDAPVSPPVVLTIAGSDSGGGAGIQADLKTIEAGGAFGTTAITSVTAQNTTGVESTHVLPTDEIDAQCDAVVSDFDVAAVKTGMLATAEVVELVADRVRAVAAPAVVDPVMVAASGDRLLASEAESAYEALIAEATLVTPNADEAAVLTGIDPDSESEAREAGERLVELGADAALVKGGHIADGESADVLDVLVTADGVETFRHPRVDTDATHGSGCTLSSAIATRLAHGDDVEAAVAAGVDLLARAVRYNLDMGEGPGAVHHAVELRDRAARDDTAEAVEGIVRAFVDRDIGPLVPEVGTNVAGATPYAERPDETAAVEGRITRTRSGAAPTRGVRFGASAHVARLLLATREHDPDLRFAANLRYDDAVAEAFGDLDGPVAEYDPADDRPDSVEWGVETAFDAIDGTPAAVVDRGSHGDEAVAFVLARTPDALVDRTLAVLDAVEIED
;
A
#
# COMPACT_ATOMS: atom_id res chain seq x y z
N MET A 1 2.11 -26.62 -35.38
CA MET A 1 1.07 -27.04 -34.42
C MET A 1 0.35 -25.78 -33.97
N THR A 2 -0.97 -25.75 -34.04
CA THR A 2 -1.77 -24.67 -33.45
C THR A 2 -1.78 -24.85 -31.93
N ARG A 3 -1.69 -23.74 -31.18
CA ARG A 3 -1.84 -23.76 -29.73
C ARG A 3 -3.28 -24.13 -29.37
N ARG A 4 -3.47 -24.86 -28.27
CA ARG A 4 -4.81 -25.14 -27.71
C ARG A 4 -5.28 -23.92 -26.92
N ASP A 5 -6.58 -23.71 -26.92
CA ASP A 5 -7.27 -22.80 -26.01
C ASP A 5 -7.12 -23.28 -24.56
N ALA A 6 -6.97 -22.32 -23.64
CA ALA A 6 -6.83 -22.55 -22.20
C ALA A 6 -7.36 -21.32 -21.45
N PRO A 7 -8.69 -21.10 -21.43
CA PRO A 7 -9.29 -19.95 -20.76
C PRO A 7 -9.13 -20.05 -19.24
N VAL A 8 -9.10 -18.89 -18.59
CA VAL A 8 -9.19 -18.74 -17.13
C VAL A 8 -10.51 -18.04 -16.79
N SER A 9 -11.04 -18.30 -15.60
CA SER A 9 -12.35 -17.79 -15.15
C SER A 9 -12.20 -17.10 -13.79
N PRO A 10 -11.78 -15.83 -13.77
CA PRO A 10 -11.77 -15.03 -12.55
C PRO A 10 -13.21 -14.67 -12.12
N PRO A 11 -13.44 -14.31 -10.83
CA PRO A 11 -14.73 -13.79 -10.40
C PRO A 11 -15.01 -12.43 -11.07
N VAL A 12 -16.28 -12.14 -11.33
CA VAL A 12 -16.71 -10.89 -11.98
C VAL A 12 -17.16 -9.88 -10.94
N VAL A 13 -16.67 -8.64 -11.02
CA VAL A 13 -17.12 -7.51 -10.19
C VAL A 13 -17.79 -6.47 -11.08
N LEU A 14 -18.99 -6.04 -10.70
CA LEU A 14 -19.70 -4.94 -11.35
C LEU A 14 -19.50 -3.65 -10.56
N THR A 15 -18.89 -2.63 -11.16
CA THR A 15 -18.94 -1.27 -10.61
C THR A 15 -20.04 -0.44 -11.28
N ILE A 16 -20.81 0.29 -10.47
CA ILE A 16 -21.81 1.25 -10.91
C ILE A 16 -21.40 2.65 -10.42
N ALA A 17 -20.76 3.44 -11.29
CA ALA A 17 -20.15 4.71 -10.90
C ALA A 17 -19.96 5.67 -12.09
N GLY A 18 -19.54 6.90 -11.78
CA GLY A 18 -19.13 7.90 -12.77
C GLY A 18 -17.75 7.60 -13.40
N SER A 19 -17.55 8.08 -14.62
CA SER A 19 -16.28 8.02 -15.34
C SER A 19 -15.45 9.28 -15.09
N ASP A 20 -14.23 9.08 -14.60
CA ASP A 20 -13.17 10.07 -14.46
C ASP A 20 -12.27 10.09 -15.72
N SER A 21 -12.29 11.19 -16.47
CA SER A 21 -11.44 11.35 -17.66
C SER A 21 -9.93 11.37 -17.36
N GLY A 22 -9.52 11.80 -16.16
CA GLY A 22 -8.13 11.74 -15.70
C GLY A 22 -7.72 10.33 -15.26
N GLY A 23 -8.71 9.48 -14.96
CA GLY A 23 -8.54 8.07 -14.68
C GLY A 23 -7.97 7.74 -13.31
N GLY A 24 -7.95 8.68 -12.37
CA GLY A 24 -7.50 8.46 -11.00
C GLY A 24 -8.62 8.01 -10.06
N ALA A 25 -9.89 8.24 -10.40
CA ALA A 25 -11.06 7.85 -9.63
C ALA A 25 -12.13 7.17 -10.51
N GLY A 26 -13.34 7.02 -9.98
CA GLY A 26 -14.50 6.50 -10.71
C GLY A 26 -14.30 5.09 -11.26
N ILE A 27 -15.01 4.77 -12.35
CA ILE A 27 -14.92 3.44 -12.99
C ILE A 27 -13.49 3.08 -13.45
N GLN A 28 -12.64 4.08 -13.71
CA GLN A 28 -11.24 3.85 -14.07
C GLN A 28 -10.42 3.32 -12.88
N ALA A 29 -10.55 3.93 -11.70
CA ALA A 29 -9.91 3.41 -10.49
C ALA A 29 -10.47 2.04 -10.11
N ASP A 30 -11.78 1.87 -10.26
CA ASP A 30 -12.46 0.61 -9.95
C ASP A 30 -11.92 -0.53 -10.82
N LEU A 31 -11.94 -0.38 -12.15
CA LEU A 31 -11.44 -1.40 -13.08
C LEU A 31 -9.96 -1.70 -12.87
N LYS A 32 -9.11 -0.68 -12.64
CA LYS A 32 -7.68 -0.90 -12.37
C LYS A 32 -7.46 -1.72 -11.09
N THR A 33 -8.24 -1.43 -10.05
CA THR A 33 -8.14 -2.11 -8.76
C THR A 33 -8.64 -3.55 -8.87
N ILE A 34 -9.80 -3.76 -9.52
CA ILE A 34 -10.41 -5.08 -9.71
C ILE A 34 -9.46 -6.00 -10.49
N GLU A 35 -8.90 -5.53 -11.61
CA GLU A 35 -7.96 -6.30 -12.42
C GLU A 35 -6.65 -6.57 -11.66
N ALA A 36 -6.14 -5.59 -10.90
CA ALA A 36 -4.94 -5.79 -10.06
C ALA A 36 -5.17 -6.83 -8.94
N GLY A 37 -6.41 -6.91 -8.44
CA GLY A 37 -6.88 -7.92 -7.49
C GLY A 37 -7.21 -9.28 -8.11
N GLY A 38 -7.04 -9.46 -9.42
CA GLY A 38 -7.24 -10.73 -10.12
C GLY A 38 -8.70 -11.12 -10.34
N ALA A 39 -9.60 -10.14 -10.36
CA ALA A 39 -10.99 -10.29 -10.77
C ALA A 39 -11.21 -9.64 -12.16
N PHE A 40 -12.33 -9.96 -12.80
CA PHE A 40 -12.74 -9.33 -14.07
C PHE A 40 -13.71 -8.18 -13.80
N GLY A 41 -13.34 -6.98 -14.24
CA GLY A 41 -14.15 -5.77 -14.03
C GLY A 41 -15.20 -5.54 -15.11
N THR A 42 -16.44 -5.28 -14.70
CA THR A 42 -17.56 -4.81 -15.54
C THR A 42 -18.10 -3.49 -15.01
N THR A 43 -18.75 -2.69 -15.86
CA THR A 43 -19.19 -1.33 -15.50
C THR A 43 -20.61 -1.03 -15.96
N ALA A 44 -21.36 -0.30 -15.13
CA ALA A 44 -22.47 0.53 -15.58
C ALA A 44 -22.16 2.00 -15.24
N ILE A 45 -22.02 2.83 -16.29
CA ILE A 45 -21.56 4.21 -16.14
C ILE A 45 -22.75 5.11 -15.81
N THR A 46 -22.69 5.83 -14.69
CA THR A 46 -23.77 6.73 -14.23
C THR A 46 -23.61 8.15 -14.77
N SER A 47 -22.37 8.60 -14.91
CA SER A 47 -22.03 9.93 -15.41
C SER A 47 -20.66 9.92 -16.07
N VAL A 48 -20.38 10.92 -16.88
CA VAL A 48 -19.04 11.21 -17.40
C VAL A 48 -18.61 12.59 -16.94
N THR A 49 -17.36 12.71 -16.50
CA THR A 49 -16.77 13.98 -16.10
C THR A 49 -15.65 14.35 -17.05
N ALA A 50 -15.67 15.57 -17.59
CA ALA A 50 -14.47 16.16 -18.17
C ALA A 50 -13.65 16.72 -17.01
N GLN A 51 -12.73 15.90 -16.49
CA GLN A 51 -11.89 16.25 -15.36
C GLN A 51 -10.45 15.80 -15.61
N ASN A 52 -9.52 16.41 -14.89
CA ASN A 52 -8.11 16.04 -14.85
C ASN A 52 -7.54 16.33 -13.45
N THR A 53 -6.24 16.21 -13.27
CA THR A 53 -5.56 16.37 -11.97
C THR A 53 -5.74 17.76 -11.35
N THR A 54 -6.17 18.76 -12.11
CA THR A 54 -6.38 20.14 -11.62
C THR A 54 -7.85 20.47 -11.31
N GLY A 55 -8.79 19.54 -11.58
CA GLY A 55 -10.20 19.69 -11.21
C GLY A 55 -11.19 19.17 -12.26
N VAL A 56 -12.48 19.44 -11.99
CA VAL A 56 -13.62 19.03 -12.82
C VAL A 56 -14.13 20.24 -13.62
N GLU A 57 -14.14 20.14 -14.95
CA GLU A 57 -14.63 21.19 -15.85
C GLU A 57 -16.13 21.03 -16.17
N SER A 58 -16.60 19.78 -16.32
CA SER A 58 -18.01 19.51 -16.55
C SER A 58 -18.39 18.09 -16.16
N THR A 59 -19.68 17.90 -15.83
CA THR A 59 -20.29 16.61 -15.51
C THR A 59 -21.52 16.41 -16.39
N HIS A 60 -21.66 15.21 -16.95
CA HIS A 60 -22.83 14.80 -17.71
C HIS A 60 -23.37 13.48 -17.15
N VAL A 61 -24.56 13.54 -16.54
CA VAL A 61 -25.27 12.36 -16.02
C VAL A 61 -25.97 11.66 -17.17
N LEU A 62 -25.81 10.33 -17.24
CA LEU A 62 -26.47 9.53 -18.27
C LEU A 62 -27.97 9.37 -17.94
N PRO A 63 -28.84 9.24 -18.96
CA PRO A 63 -30.24 8.89 -18.73
C PRO A 63 -30.36 7.57 -17.95
N THR A 64 -31.29 7.50 -17.00
CA THR A 64 -31.51 6.31 -16.17
C THR A 64 -31.81 5.06 -17.00
N ASP A 65 -32.57 5.18 -18.10
CA ASP A 65 -32.84 4.06 -19.03
C ASP A 65 -31.55 3.47 -19.64
N GLU A 66 -30.52 4.29 -19.87
CA GLU A 66 -29.23 3.83 -20.40
C GLU A 66 -28.36 3.20 -19.29
N ILE A 67 -28.44 3.69 -18.06
CA ILE A 67 -27.78 3.07 -16.89
C ILE A 67 -28.41 1.70 -16.63
N ASP A 68 -29.73 1.63 -16.68
CA ASP A 68 -30.53 0.43 -16.51
C ASP A 68 -30.19 -0.65 -17.55
N ALA A 69 -30.13 -0.23 -18.83
CA ALA A 69 -29.75 -1.11 -19.93
C ALA A 69 -28.33 -1.67 -19.79
N GLN A 70 -27.38 -0.90 -19.24
CA GLN A 70 -26.02 -1.37 -18.96
C GLN A 70 -26.02 -2.42 -17.84
N CYS A 71 -26.72 -2.16 -16.74
CA CYS A 71 -26.87 -3.12 -15.64
C CYS A 71 -27.48 -4.44 -16.14
N ASP A 72 -28.55 -4.37 -16.93
CA ASP A 72 -29.19 -5.55 -17.54
C ASP A 72 -28.24 -6.31 -18.48
N ALA A 73 -27.48 -5.60 -19.31
CA ALA A 73 -26.54 -6.23 -20.23
C ALA A 73 -25.45 -7.02 -19.49
N VAL A 74 -24.95 -6.49 -18.37
CA VAL A 74 -23.95 -7.19 -17.55
C VAL A 74 -24.58 -8.36 -16.80
N VAL A 75 -25.63 -8.12 -16.02
CA VAL A 75 -26.20 -9.14 -15.13
C VAL A 75 -26.85 -10.29 -15.90
N SER A 76 -27.28 -10.07 -17.15
CA SER A 76 -27.85 -11.14 -17.99
C SER A 76 -26.83 -12.07 -18.67
N ASP A 77 -25.54 -11.69 -18.71
CA ASP A 77 -24.48 -12.46 -19.37
C ASP A 77 -23.39 -12.94 -18.39
N PHE A 78 -23.08 -12.14 -17.36
CA PHE A 78 -21.99 -12.41 -16.42
C PHE A 78 -22.52 -12.94 -15.08
N ASP A 79 -21.83 -13.95 -14.53
CA ASP A 79 -22.01 -14.39 -13.15
C ASP A 79 -21.35 -13.38 -12.20
N VAL A 80 -22.03 -12.27 -11.92
CA VAL A 80 -21.54 -11.20 -11.04
C VAL A 80 -21.38 -11.72 -9.61
N ALA A 81 -20.14 -11.68 -9.10
CA ALA A 81 -19.75 -12.18 -7.79
C ALA A 81 -19.66 -11.09 -6.72
N ALA A 82 -19.59 -9.82 -7.10
CA ALA A 82 -19.78 -8.68 -6.19
C ALA A 82 -20.21 -7.43 -6.98
N VAL A 83 -20.89 -6.51 -6.29
CA VAL A 83 -21.25 -5.19 -6.81
C VAL A 83 -20.55 -4.11 -5.99
N LYS A 84 -20.06 -3.07 -6.67
CA LYS A 84 -19.52 -1.86 -6.04
C LYS A 84 -20.28 -0.66 -6.58
N THR A 85 -20.69 0.26 -5.71
CA THR A 85 -21.25 1.56 -6.15
C THR A 85 -20.27 2.68 -5.85
N GLY A 86 -20.21 3.69 -6.72
CA GLY A 86 -19.44 4.92 -6.50
C GLY A 86 -20.34 6.15 -6.63
N MET A 87 -19.83 7.22 -7.25
CA MET A 87 -20.62 8.43 -7.49
C MET A 87 -21.86 8.16 -8.35
N LEU A 88 -23.05 8.42 -7.79
CA LEU A 88 -24.36 8.20 -8.45
C LEU A 88 -25.02 9.51 -8.94
N ALA A 89 -24.51 10.67 -8.53
CA ALA A 89 -24.87 12.02 -8.99
C ALA A 89 -26.30 12.54 -8.72
N THR A 90 -27.34 11.72 -8.76
CA THR A 90 -28.75 12.16 -8.57
C THR A 90 -29.57 11.15 -7.79
N ALA A 91 -30.64 11.60 -7.12
CA ALA A 91 -31.54 10.72 -6.37
C ALA A 91 -32.18 9.64 -7.28
N GLU A 92 -32.57 10.00 -8.50
CA GLU A 92 -33.17 9.08 -9.48
C GLU A 92 -32.21 7.93 -9.86
N VAL A 93 -30.92 8.23 -9.96
CA VAL A 93 -29.89 7.19 -10.19
C VAL A 93 -29.65 6.37 -8.93
N VAL A 94 -29.65 6.98 -7.74
CA VAL A 94 -29.51 6.25 -6.48
C VAL A 94 -30.65 5.25 -6.28
N GLU A 95 -31.90 5.66 -6.53
CA GLU A 95 -33.08 4.78 -6.45
C GLU A 95 -32.98 3.61 -7.44
N LEU A 96 -32.63 3.90 -8.70
CA LEU A 96 -32.39 2.87 -9.72
C LEU A 96 -31.32 1.87 -9.25
N VAL A 97 -30.19 2.37 -8.74
CA VAL A 97 -29.08 1.52 -8.30
C VAL A 97 -29.46 0.69 -7.08
N ALA A 98 -30.23 1.22 -6.13
CA ALA A 98 -30.75 0.45 -5.00
C ALA A 98 -31.60 -0.74 -5.47
N ASP A 99 -32.48 -0.52 -6.46
CA ASP A 99 -33.29 -1.60 -7.04
C ASP A 99 -32.43 -2.64 -7.77
N ARG A 100 -31.38 -2.21 -8.47
CA ARG A 100 -30.46 -3.10 -9.18
C ARG A 100 -29.57 -3.90 -8.22
N VAL A 101 -29.05 -3.28 -7.17
CA VAL A 101 -28.26 -3.96 -6.12
C VAL A 101 -29.11 -5.03 -5.44
N ARG A 102 -30.34 -4.69 -5.01
CA ARG A 102 -31.28 -5.65 -4.41
C ARG A 102 -31.54 -6.88 -5.28
N ALA A 103 -31.57 -6.70 -6.60
CA ALA A 103 -31.86 -7.78 -7.55
C ALA A 103 -30.68 -8.73 -7.80
N VAL A 104 -29.45 -8.31 -7.49
CA VAL A 104 -28.24 -9.12 -7.69
C VAL A 104 -27.96 -9.92 -6.42
N ALA A 105 -27.89 -11.25 -6.54
CA ALA A 105 -27.58 -12.15 -5.44
C ALA A 105 -26.06 -12.23 -5.17
N ALA A 106 -25.43 -11.10 -4.92
CA ALA A 106 -24.00 -10.96 -4.65
C ALA A 106 -23.74 -9.89 -3.59
N PRO A 107 -22.63 -9.95 -2.84
CA PRO A 107 -22.28 -8.90 -1.88
C PRO A 107 -22.13 -7.54 -2.56
N ALA A 108 -22.60 -6.49 -1.87
CA ALA A 108 -22.58 -5.12 -2.36
C ALA A 108 -21.74 -4.21 -1.45
N VAL A 109 -20.74 -3.56 -2.03
CA VAL A 109 -19.94 -2.51 -1.37
C VAL A 109 -20.42 -1.15 -1.85
N VAL A 110 -21.04 -0.39 -0.95
CA VAL A 110 -21.62 0.92 -1.25
C VAL A 110 -20.67 2.01 -0.76
N ASP A 111 -20.05 2.75 -1.69
CA ASP A 111 -19.29 3.96 -1.40
C ASP A 111 -20.22 5.18 -1.58
N PRO A 112 -20.75 5.78 -0.50
CA PRO A 112 -21.81 6.78 -0.57
C PRO A 112 -21.24 8.17 -0.90
N VAL A 113 -20.71 8.32 -2.12
CA VAL A 113 -20.06 9.56 -2.57
C VAL A 113 -21.09 10.70 -2.65
N MET A 114 -21.11 11.55 -1.62
CA MET A 114 -22.03 12.70 -1.49
C MET A 114 -21.33 14.06 -1.58
N VAL A 115 -20.00 14.08 -1.45
CA VAL A 115 -19.17 15.28 -1.49
C VAL A 115 -18.04 15.05 -2.49
N ALA A 116 -17.77 16.02 -3.36
CA ALA A 116 -16.61 15.94 -4.25
C ALA A 116 -15.32 16.07 -3.44
N ALA A 117 -14.19 15.56 -3.96
CA ALA A 117 -12.88 15.79 -3.33
C ALA A 117 -12.53 17.30 -3.17
N SER A 118 -13.22 18.20 -3.90
CA SER A 118 -13.14 19.66 -3.76
C SER A 118 -13.95 20.24 -2.59
N GLY A 119 -14.73 19.42 -1.87
CA GLY A 119 -15.62 19.85 -0.78
C GLY A 119 -17.01 20.33 -1.25
N ASP A 120 -17.30 20.29 -2.55
CA ASP A 120 -18.61 20.67 -3.06
C ASP A 120 -19.67 19.61 -2.74
N ARG A 121 -20.76 20.02 -2.08
CA ARG A 121 -21.91 19.14 -1.78
C ARG A 121 -22.58 18.75 -3.09
N LEU A 122 -22.59 17.45 -3.41
CA LEU A 122 -23.06 16.96 -4.71
C LEU A 122 -24.59 16.79 -4.76
N LEU A 123 -25.29 16.83 -3.62
CA LEU A 123 -26.69 16.41 -3.54
C LEU A 123 -27.57 17.33 -2.68
N ALA A 124 -28.83 17.47 -3.12
CA ALA A 124 -29.91 18.12 -2.38
C ALA A 124 -30.48 17.17 -1.30
N SER A 125 -31.20 17.72 -0.32
CA SER A 125 -31.80 16.98 0.80
C SER A 125 -32.65 15.77 0.39
N GLU A 126 -33.27 15.81 -0.79
CA GLU A 126 -34.09 14.75 -1.36
C GLU A 126 -33.29 13.48 -1.70
N ALA A 127 -31.95 13.56 -1.78
CA ALA A 127 -31.09 12.41 -2.05
C ALA A 127 -30.80 11.56 -0.80
N GLU A 128 -30.97 12.09 0.41
CA GLU A 128 -30.63 11.37 1.66
C GLU A 128 -31.49 10.10 1.81
N SER A 129 -32.81 10.19 1.58
CA SER A 129 -33.71 9.04 1.63
C SER A 129 -33.42 7.99 0.54
N ALA A 130 -32.90 8.40 -0.61
CA ALA A 130 -32.49 7.46 -1.66
C ALA A 130 -31.26 6.67 -1.21
N TYR A 131 -30.30 7.33 -0.54
CA TYR A 131 -29.13 6.65 0.03
C TYR A 131 -29.50 5.71 1.16
N GLU A 132 -30.46 6.06 2.03
CA GLU A 132 -30.96 5.12 3.04
C GLU A 132 -31.45 3.80 2.41
N ALA A 133 -32.20 3.88 1.31
CA ALA A 133 -32.68 2.70 0.59
C ALA A 133 -31.53 1.89 -0.04
N LEU A 134 -30.46 2.54 -0.52
CA LEU A 134 -29.28 1.87 -1.05
C LEU A 134 -28.43 1.22 0.06
N ILE A 135 -28.25 1.91 1.18
CA ILE A 135 -27.51 1.44 2.35
C ILE A 135 -28.16 0.18 2.93
N ALA A 136 -29.49 0.10 2.92
CA ALA A 136 -30.23 -1.07 3.38
C ALA A 136 -29.97 -2.34 2.53
N GLU A 137 -29.38 -2.22 1.36
CA GLU A 137 -28.99 -3.34 0.49
C GLU A 137 -27.47 -3.61 0.53
N ALA A 138 -26.71 -2.87 1.34
CA ALA A 138 -25.26 -2.95 1.39
C ALA A 138 -24.78 -4.09 2.29
N THR A 139 -23.92 -4.95 1.75
CA THR A 139 -23.10 -5.86 2.57
C THR A 139 -22.06 -5.08 3.36
N LEU A 140 -21.51 -4.02 2.76
CA LEU A 140 -20.64 -3.06 3.42
C LEU A 140 -20.89 -1.66 2.87
N VAL A 141 -21.15 -0.70 3.75
CA VAL A 141 -21.11 0.73 3.40
C VAL A 141 -19.77 1.34 3.85
N THR A 142 -19.15 2.19 3.02
CA THR A 142 -17.80 2.74 3.28
C THR A 142 -17.76 4.27 3.30
N PRO A 143 -18.51 4.99 4.16
CA PRO A 143 -18.48 6.45 4.17
C PRO A 143 -17.17 7.01 4.75
N ASN A 144 -16.72 8.16 4.25
CA ASN A 144 -15.75 8.98 4.98
C ASN A 144 -16.42 9.75 6.14
N ALA A 145 -15.65 10.48 6.94
CA ALA A 145 -16.16 11.26 8.07
C ALA A 145 -17.31 12.21 7.70
N ASP A 146 -17.13 13.03 6.65
CA ASP A 146 -18.14 13.99 6.19
C ASP A 146 -19.42 13.28 5.71
N GLU A 147 -19.27 12.18 4.97
CA GLU A 147 -20.37 11.36 4.48
C GLU A 147 -21.11 10.68 5.64
N ALA A 148 -20.38 10.18 6.63
CA ALA A 148 -20.96 9.58 7.83
C ALA A 148 -21.75 10.63 8.63
N ALA A 149 -21.22 11.86 8.77
CA ALA A 149 -21.92 12.96 9.43
C ALA A 149 -23.23 13.32 8.73
N VAL A 150 -23.24 13.35 7.40
CA VAL A 150 -24.46 13.60 6.61
C VAL A 150 -25.48 12.46 6.78
N LEU A 151 -25.06 11.19 6.74
CA LEU A 151 -25.98 10.04 6.79
C LEU A 151 -26.53 9.76 8.20
N THR A 152 -25.74 10.04 9.23
CA THR A 152 -26.04 9.62 10.61
C THR A 152 -26.40 10.78 11.53
N GLY A 153 -26.00 12.00 11.17
CA GLY A 153 -26.07 13.18 12.05
C GLY A 153 -25.02 13.17 13.17
N ILE A 154 -24.05 12.25 13.14
CA ILE A 154 -22.96 12.11 14.11
C ILE A 154 -21.66 12.52 13.43
N ASP A 155 -20.96 13.49 14.01
CA ASP A 155 -19.65 13.93 13.52
C ASP A 155 -18.56 13.03 14.11
N PRO A 156 -17.88 12.18 13.31
CA PRO A 156 -17.00 11.15 13.86
C PRO A 156 -15.59 11.69 14.13
N ASP A 157 -15.41 12.60 15.10
CA ASP A 157 -14.09 13.19 15.42
C ASP A 157 -13.19 12.32 16.31
N SER A 158 -13.71 11.20 16.78
CA SER A 158 -12.98 10.23 17.61
C SER A 158 -13.34 8.79 17.23
N GLU A 159 -12.51 7.83 17.63
CA GLU A 159 -12.82 6.41 17.45
C GLU A 159 -14.17 6.01 18.06
N SER A 160 -14.57 6.64 19.17
CA SER A 160 -15.87 6.37 19.80
C SER A 160 -17.04 6.90 18.97
N GLU A 161 -16.90 8.09 18.38
CA GLU A 161 -17.95 8.68 17.54
C GLU A 161 -18.00 8.02 16.15
N ALA A 162 -16.85 7.63 15.60
CA ALA A 162 -16.77 6.81 14.39
C ALA A 162 -17.48 5.46 14.57
N ARG A 163 -17.30 4.84 15.74
CA ARG A 163 -18.05 3.65 16.13
C ARG A 163 -19.56 3.92 16.20
N GLU A 164 -19.98 5.00 16.86
CA GLU A 164 -21.41 5.36 16.99
C GLU A 164 -22.05 5.60 15.61
N ALA A 165 -21.34 6.29 14.71
CA ALA A 165 -21.76 6.48 13.33
C ALA A 165 -21.87 5.15 12.57
N GLY A 166 -20.88 4.25 12.74
CA GLY A 166 -20.92 2.90 12.16
C GLY A 166 -22.10 2.07 12.66
N GLU A 167 -22.37 2.08 13.97
CA GLU A 167 -23.53 1.42 14.58
C GLU A 167 -24.84 1.99 14.00
N ARG A 168 -24.92 3.31 13.80
CA ARG A 168 -26.09 3.96 13.18
C ARG A 168 -26.31 3.56 11.72
N LEU A 169 -25.25 3.37 10.94
CA LEU A 169 -25.35 2.90 9.55
C LEU A 169 -25.85 1.45 9.47
N VAL A 170 -25.42 0.60 10.39
CA VAL A 170 -25.97 -0.76 10.53
C VAL A 170 -27.45 -0.74 10.92
N GLU A 171 -27.86 0.19 11.80
CA GLU A 171 -29.29 0.39 12.12
C GLU A 171 -30.13 0.86 10.91
N LEU A 172 -29.53 1.54 9.93
CA LEU A 172 -30.20 1.91 8.67
C LEU A 172 -30.39 0.71 7.73
N GLY A 173 -29.73 -0.42 7.99
CA GLY A 173 -29.96 -1.69 7.33
C GLY A 173 -28.74 -2.29 6.63
N ALA A 174 -27.57 -1.63 6.64
CA ALA A 174 -26.35 -2.24 6.13
C ALA A 174 -25.93 -3.44 6.99
N ASP A 175 -25.40 -4.50 6.36
CA ASP A 175 -24.88 -5.66 7.11
C ASP A 175 -23.60 -5.29 7.91
N ALA A 176 -22.80 -4.37 7.38
CA ALA A 176 -21.60 -3.81 8.01
C ALA A 176 -21.32 -2.37 7.54
N ALA A 177 -20.55 -1.62 8.33
CA ALA A 177 -20.13 -0.26 8.01
C ALA A 177 -18.64 -0.03 8.32
N LEU A 178 -17.90 0.51 7.36
CA LEU A 178 -16.51 0.96 7.52
C LEU A 178 -16.47 2.49 7.48
N VAL A 179 -16.39 3.14 8.65
CA VAL A 179 -16.25 4.59 8.75
C VAL A 179 -14.78 4.95 8.58
N LYS A 180 -14.46 5.62 7.47
CA LYS A 180 -13.08 5.94 7.06
C LYS A 180 -12.62 7.24 7.71
N GLY A 181 -11.47 7.22 8.37
CA GLY A 181 -11.02 8.33 9.22
C GLY A 181 -9.87 9.17 8.72
N GLY A 182 -9.59 9.18 7.41
CA GLY A 182 -8.58 10.09 6.83
C GLY A 182 -8.73 11.58 7.25
N HIS A 183 -9.93 11.98 7.70
CA HIS A 183 -10.30 13.31 8.18
C HIS A 183 -10.60 13.38 9.70
N ILE A 184 -10.47 12.26 10.43
CA ILE A 184 -10.78 12.15 11.86
C ILE A 184 -9.52 12.52 12.64
N ALA A 185 -9.64 13.53 13.50
CA ALA A 185 -8.58 14.27 14.20
C ALA A 185 -7.84 15.33 13.36
N ASP A 186 -7.71 16.53 13.96
CA ASP A 186 -7.15 17.81 13.49
C ASP A 186 -5.75 17.75 12.85
N GLY A 187 -5.45 16.91 11.86
CA GLY A 187 -4.16 16.88 11.16
C GLY A 187 -2.91 16.60 12.03
N GLU A 188 -3.06 16.46 13.36
CA GLU A 188 -1.97 16.30 14.34
C GLU A 188 -1.78 14.83 14.75
N SER A 189 -2.72 13.93 14.41
CA SER A 189 -2.56 12.49 14.65
C SER A 189 -1.60 11.88 13.62
N ALA A 190 -0.57 11.19 14.11
CA ALA A 190 0.37 10.42 13.29
C ALA A 190 -0.31 9.24 12.58
N ASP A 191 -1.44 8.75 13.11
CA ASP A 191 -2.18 7.62 12.56
C ASP A 191 -3.54 8.06 11.99
N VAL A 192 -3.95 7.38 10.92
CA VAL A 192 -5.32 7.37 10.40
C VAL A 192 -6.06 6.16 10.97
N LEU A 193 -7.33 6.36 11.31
CA LEU A 193 -8.18 5.34 11.95
C LEU A 193 -9.38 5.01 11.06
N ASP A 194 -9.58 3.73 10.75
CA ASP A 194 -10.79 3.26 10.08
C ASP A 194 -11.53 2.30 11.01
N VAL A 195 -12.83 2.53 11.23
CA VAL A 195 -13.64 1.74 12.18
C VAL A 195 -14.65 0.89 11.43
N LEU A 196 -14.48 -0.42 11.52
CA LEU A 196 -15.42 -1.41 10.99
C LEU A 196 -16.40 -1.83 12.09
N VAL A 197 -17.68 -1.71 11.80
CA VAL A 197 -18.79 -2.18 12.63
C VAL A 197 -19.52 -3.30 11.89
N THR A 198 -19.65 -4.45 12.54
CA THR A 198 -20.40 -5.61 12.06
C THR A 198 -21.41 -6.06 13.11
N ALA A 199 -22.25 -7.04 12.77
CA ALA A 199 -23.14 -7.67 13.74
C ALA A 199 -22.39 -8.41 14.87
N ASP A 200 -21.14 -8.84 14.63
CA ASP A 200 -20.34 -9.63 15.56
C ASP A 200 -19.43 -8.77 16.45
N GLY A 201 -19.12 -7.54 16.05
CA GLY A 201 -18.27 -6.66 16.84
C GLY A 201 -17.82 -5.39 16.12
N VAL A 202 -16.78 -4.78 16.69
CA VAL A 202 -16.14 -3.57 16.17
C VAL A 202 -14.65 -3.83 16.08
N GLU A 203 -14.06 -3.50 14.94
CA GLU A 203 -12.62 -3.56 14.69
C GLU A 203 -12.10 -2.20 14.24
N THR A 204 -10.96 -1.79 14.79
CA THR A 204 -10.31 -0.52 14.43
C THR A 204 -9.00 -0.82 13.72
N PHE A 205 -8.89 -0.35 12.48
CA PHE A 205 -7.66 -0.39 11.69
C PHE A 205 -6.88 0.90 11.92
N ARG A 206 -5.56 0.79 12.13
CA ARG A 206 -4.66 1.92 12.32
C ARG A 206 -3.52 1.82 11.32
N HIS A 207 -3.25 2.91 10.61
CA HIS A 207 -2.10 2.99 9.71
C HIS A 207 -1.46 4.37 9.76
N PRO A 208 -0.13 4.47 9.48
CA PRO A 208 0.56 5.75 9.49
C PRO A 208 -0.01 6.71 8.46
N ARG A 209 -0.16 7.98 8.84
CA ARG A 209 -0.52 9.06 7.92
C ARG A 209 0.66 9.33 6.98
N VAL A 210 0.36 9.37 5.68
CA VAL A 210 1.31 9.84 4.67
C VAL A 210 1.04 11.32 4.42
N ASP A 211 2.06 12.17 4.56
CA ASP A 211 1.98 13.60 4.26
C ASP A 211 1.99 13.82 2.74
N THR A 212 0.82 13.69 2.12
CA THR A 212 0.66 13.86 0.68
C THR A 212 -0.76 14.32 0.31
N ASP A 213 -0.84 15.20 -0.69
CA ASP A 213 -2.10 15.60 -1.32
C ASP A 213 -2.55 14.62 -2.41
N ALA A 214 -1.73 13.63 -2.77
CA ALA A 214 -1.94 12.68 -3.88
C ALA A 214 -2.96 11.57 -3.56
N THR A 215 -4.11 11.94 -2.99
CA THR A 215 -5.12 11.02 -2.47
C THR A 215 -6.31 10.80 -3.41
N HIS A 216 -6.26 11.38 -4.62
CA HIS A 216 -7.31 11.22 -5.64
C HIS A 216 -7.52 9.73 -5.95
N GLY A 217 -8.77 9.27 -5.82
CA GLY A 217 -9.15 7.88 -6.03
C GLY A 217 -9.02 6.96 -4.82
N SER A 218 -8.64 7.45 -3.65
CA SER A 218 -8.50 6.65 -2.42
C SER A 218 -9.77 5.85 -2.08
N GLY A 219 -10.93 6.52 -1.98
CA GLY A 219 -12.22 5.88 -1.68
C GLY A 219 -12.66 4.85 -2.72
N CYS A 220 -12.50 5.17 -4.01
CA CYS A 220 -12.82 4.24 -5.11
C CYS A 220 -11.91 3.01 -5.10
N THR A 221 -10.62 3.20 -4.81
CA THR A 221 -9.64 2.10 -4.72
C THR A 221 -9.97 1.19 -3.54
N LEU A 222 -10.22 1.74 -2.35
CA LEU A 222 -10.55 0.95 -1.16
C LEU A 222 -11.82 0.12 -1.35
N SER A 223 -12.92 0.77 -1.74
CA SER A 223 -14.21 0.08 -1.94
C SER A 223 -14.13 -0.99 -3.04
N SER A 224 -13.40 -0.72 -4.13
CA SER A 224 -13.20 -1.70 -5.20
C SER A 224 -12.28 -2.85 -4.80
N ALA A 225 -11.27 -2.61 -3.97
CA ALA A 225 -10.42 -3.65 -3.41
C ALA A 225 -11.25 -4.59 -2.53
N ILE A 226 -12.06 -4.03 -1.62
CA ILE A 226 -12.94 -4.79 -0.75
C ILE A 226 -13.94 -5.61 -1.57
N ALA A 227 -14.62 -4.99 -2.55
CA ALA A 227 -15.56 -5.70 -3.44
C ALA A 227 -14.88 -6.86 -4.19
N THR A 228 -13.63 -6.67 -4.62
CA THR A 228 -12.84 -7.71 -5.27
C THR A 228 -12.54 -8.87 -4.32
N ARG A 229 -12.19 -8.59 -3.06
CA ARG A 229 -11.92 -9.63 -2.05
C ARG A 229 -13.18 -10.41 -1.69
N LEU A 230 -14.31 -9.73 -1.53
CA LEU A 230 -15.62 -10.36 -1.34
C LEU A 230 -16.00 -11.26 -2.54
N ALA A 231 -15.69 -10.84 -3.77
CA ALA A 231 -15.90 -11.64 -4.97
C ALA A 231 -15.03 -12.91 -5.01
N HIS A 232 -13.88 -12.91 -4.34
CA HIS A 232 -13.04 -14.10 -4.13
C HIS A 232 -13.52 -14.99 -2.97
N GLY A 233 -14.54 -14.54 -2.21
CA GLY A 233 -15.15 -15.28 -1.11
C GLY A 233 -14.54 -15.02 0.27
N ASP A 234 -13.75 -13.95 0.42
CA ASP A 234 -13.30 -13.50 1.74
C ASP A 234 -14.49 -13.00 2.57
N ASP A 235 -14.39 -13.12 3.90
CA ASP A 235 -15.34 -12.46 4.81
C ASP A 235 -15.08 -10.94 4.86
N VAL A 236 -16.02 -10.19 5.45
CA VAL A 236 -15.98 -8.71 5.48
C VAL A 236 -14.73 -8.20 6.20
N GLU A 237 -14.38 -8.79 7.35
CA GLU A 237 -13.22 -8.37 8.14
C GLU A 237 -11.92 -8.55 7.34
N ALA A 238 -11.71 -9.73 6.74
CA ALA A 238 -10.53 -10.01 5.92
C ALA A 238 -10.49 -9.16 4.63
N ALA A 239 -11.65 -8.91 4.01
CA ALA A 239 -11.75 -8.07 2.82
C ALA A 239 -11.41 -6.60 3.14
N VAL A 240 -11.91 -6.08 4.26
CA VAL A 240 -11.61 -4.72 4.76
C VAL A 240 -10.13 -4.60 5.12
N ALA A 241 -9.58 -5.54 5.89
CA ALA A 241 -8.16 -5.53 6.26
C ALA A 241 -7.25 -5.48 5.02
N ALA A 242 -7.53 -6.31 4.01
CA ALA A 242 -6.77 -6.30 2.77
C ALA A 242 -6.96 -5.00 1.95
N GLY A 243 -8.17 -4.43 1.95
CA GLY A 243 -8.43 -3.15 1.29
C GLY A 243 -7.69 -1.98 1.94
N VAL A 244 -7.65 -1.94 3.27
CA VAL A 244 -6.92 -0.93 4.05
C VAL A 244 -5.41 -1.04 3.82
N ASP A 245 -4.85 -2.25 3.87
CA ASP A 245 -3.44 -2.52 3.57
C ASP A 245 -3.05 -2.04 2.16
N LEU A 246 -3.88 -2.37 1.15
CA LEU A 246 -3.69 -1.90 -0.23
C LEU A 246 -3.71 -0.37 -0.28
N LEU A 247 -4.70 0.28 0.34
CA LEU A 247 -4.87 1.73 0.26
C LEU A 247 -3.68 2.46 0.91
N ALA A 248 -3.25 2.04 2.10
CA ALA A 248 -2.11 2.63 2.79
C ALA A 248 -0.87 2.62 1.88
N ARG A 249 -0.60 1.48 1.24
CA ARG A 249 0.49 1.34 0.26
C ARG A 249 0.29 2.17 -1.00
N ALA A 250 -0.95 2.24 -1.52
CA ALA A 250 -1.27 2.98 -2.74
C ALA A 250 -1.14 4.50 -2.55
N VAL A 251 -1.34 5.01 -1.33
CA VAL A 251 -1.11 6.41 -0.96
C VAL A 251 0.39 6.68 -0.79
N ARG A 252 1.11 5.81 -0.07
CA ARG A 252 2.57 5.95 0.14
C ARG A 252 3.32 5.98 -1.20
N TYR A 253 2.97 5.09 -2.12
CA TYR A 253 3.59 5.00 -3.44
C TYR A 253 2.67 5.51 -4.54
N ASN A 254 2.08 6.69 -4.32
CA ASN A 254 1.19 7.35 -5.26
C ASN A 254 1.86 7.62 -6.62
N LEU A 255 1.02 8.00 -7.58
CA LEU A 255 1.43 8.34 -8.95
C LEU A 255 1.48 9.87 -9.11
N ASP A 256 2.69 10.39 -9.24
CA ASP A 256 2.94 11.77 -9.66
C ASP A 256 2.61 11.93 -11.15
N MET A 257 1.43 12.45 -11.44
CA MET A 257 0.86 12.55 -12.79
C MET A 257 0.14 13.89 -12.95
N GLY A 258 0.29 14.48 -14.14
CA GLY A 258 -0.34 15.78 -14.46
C GLY A 258 0.33 16.95 -13.75
N GLU A 259 -0.41 18.04 -13.59
CA GLU A 259 0.06 19.27 -12.91
C GLU A 259 -0.61 19.48 -11.53
N GLY A 260 -1.49 18.55 -11.12
CA GLY A 260 -2.16 18.59 -9.82
C GLY A 260 -1.53 17.63 -8.80
N PRO A 261 -2.25 17.29 -7.72
CA PRO A 261 -1.70 16.47 -6.64
C PRO A 261 -1.32 15.03 -7.01
N GLY A 262 -1.74 14.52 -8.17
CA GLY A 262 -1.53 13.11 -8.56
C GLY A 262 -2.71 12.21 -8.16
N ALA A 263 -2.47 10.89 -8.11
CA ALA A 263 -3.49 9.90 -7.75
C ALA A 263 -2.88 8.70 -7.01
N VAL A 264 -3.69 7.98 -6.25
CA VAL A 264 -3.22 6.74 -5.58
C VAL A 264 -2.83 5.68 -6.61
N HIS A 265 -1.90 4.79 -6.23
CA HIS A 265 -1.40 3.76 -7.12
C HIS A 265 -2.21 2.45 -7.02
N HIS A 266 -3.33 2.38 -7.74
CA HIS A 266 -4.29 1.26 -7.69
C HIS A 266 -3.70 -0.13 -7.90
N ALA A 267 -2.59 -0.24 -8.65
CA ALA A 267 -1.94 -1.50 -9.01
C ALA A 267 -0.68 -1.79 -8.19
N VAL A 268 -0.43 -1.06 -7.10
CA VAL A 268 0.84 -1.12 -6.35
C VAL A 268 1.20 -2.54 -5.91
N GLU A 269 0.26 -3.31 -5.38
CA GLU A 269 0.51 -4.70 -4.98
C GLU A 269 0.78 -5.64 -6.16
N LEU A 270 0.11 -5.44 -7.30
CA LEU A 270 0.41 -6.20 -8.51
C LEU A 270 1.84 -5.91 -8.99
N ARG A 271 2.24 -4.63 -8.96
CA ARG A 271 3.59 -4.21 -9.35
C ARG A 271 4.65 -4.73 -8.37
N ASP A 272 4.34 -4.74 -7.09
CA ASP A 272 5.22 -5.28 -6.06
C ASP A 272 5.45 -6.79 -6.24
N ARG A 273 4.37 -7.56 -6.43
CA ARG A 273 4.45 -9.00 -6.73
C ARG A 273 5.25 -9.27 -7.99
N ALA A 274 5.07 -8.48 -9.05
CA ALA A 274 5.80 -8.62 -10.30
C ALA A 274 7.30 -8.35 -10.16
N ALA A 275 7.71 -7.49 -9.22
CA ALA A 275 9.10 -7.13 -8.99
C ALA A 275 9.88 -8.15 -8.13
N ARG A 276 9.22 -9.21 -7.64
CA ARG A 276 9.85 -10.16 -6.72
C ARG A 276 10.99 -10.94 -7.37
N ASP A 277 10.79 -11.45 -8.58
CA ASP A 277 11.81 -12.25 -9.27
C ASP A 277 13.04 -11.39 -9.60
N ASP A 278 12.85 -10.21 -10.19
CA ASP A 278 13.94 -9.27 -10.49
C ASP A 278 14.72 -8.86 -9.22
N THR A 279 14.02 -8.67 -8.10
CA THR A 279 14.66 -8.33 -6.82
C THR A 279 15.50 -9.50 -6.28
N ALA A 280 14.99 -10.73 -6.36
CA ALA A 280 15.75 -11.90 -5.95
C ALA A 280 16.98 -12.12 -6.84
N GLU A 281 16.84 -11.99 -8.16
CA GLU A 281 17.96 -12.08 -9.10
C GLU A 281 19.03 -11.03 -8.83
N ALA A 282 18.64 -9.79 -8.51
CA ALA A 282 19.57 -8.72 -8.14
C ALA A 282 20.36 -9.08 -6.87
N VAL A 283 19.70 -9.60 -5.82
CA VAL A 283 20.38 -10.06 -4.60
C VAL A 283 21.31 -11.23 -4.89
N GLU A 284 20.91 -12.19 -5.73
CA GLU A 284 21.82 -13.27 -6.15
C GLU A 284 23.04 -12.73 -6.91
N GLY A 285 22.87 -11.71 -7.75
CA GLY A 285 23.96 -11.01 -8.44
C GLY A 285 24.96 -10.39 -7.46
N ILE A 286 24.47 -9.67 -6.45
CA ILE A 286 25.31 -9.09 -5.38
C ILE A 286 26.07 -10.20 -4.64
N VAL A 287 25.39 -11.27 -4.25
CA VAL A 287 26.00 -12.40 -3.52
C VAL A 287 27.09 -13.07 -4.35
N ARG A 288 26.88 -13.25 -5.66
CA ARG A 288 27.92 -13.79 -6.56
C ARG A 288 29.14 -12.87 -6.60
N ALA A 289 28.94 -11.56 -6.75
CA ALA A 289 30.05 -10.59 -6.74
C ALA A 289 30.83 -10.63 -5.42
N PHE A 290 30.13 -10.73 -4.28
CA PHE A 290 30.74 -10.81 -2.95
C PHE A 290 31.57 -12.10 -2.75
N VAL A 291 31.09 -13.23 -3.26
CA VAL A 291 31.83 -14.50 -3.21
C VAL A 291 33.03 -14.49 -4.16
N ASP A 292 32.84 -13.99 -5.38
CA ASP A 292 33.90 -13.96 -6.41
C ASP A 292 35.07 -13.06 -6.01
N ARG A 293 34.80 -11.98 -5.27
CA ARG A 293 35.79 -11.07 -4.70
C ARG A 293 36.29 -11.46 -3.32
N ASP A 294 35.75 -12.54 -2.73
CA ASP A 294 36.00 -12.99 -1.36
C ASP A 294 35.95 -11.86 -0.33
N ILE A 295 34.74 -11.36 -0.04
CA ILE A 295 34.53 -10.35 1.02
C ILE A 295 34.82 -10.85 2.44
N GLY A 296 35.48 -12.01 2.60
CA GLY A 296 35.84 -12.62 3.87
C GLY A 296 36.36 -11.62 4.91
N PRO A 297 37.28 -10.70 4.59
CA PRO A 297 37.74 -9.68 5.53
C PRO A 297 36.60 -8.88 6.18
N LEU A 298 35.56 -8.54 5.42
CA LEU A 298 34.43 -7.70 5.85
C LEU A 298 33.28 -8.46 6.55
N VAL A 299 33.31 -9.79 6.60
CA VAL A 299 32.19 -10.59 7.16
C VAL A 299 32.22 -10.59 8.70
N PRO A 300 31.20 -10.11 9.43
CA PRO A 300 31.19 -10.13 10.90
C PRO A 300 31.07 -11.56 11.47
N GLU A 301 31.24 -11.75 12.78
CA GLU A 301 31.09 -13.08 13.42
C GLU A 301 29.69 -13.67 13.21
N VAL A 302 28.67 -12.80 13.22
CA VAL A 302 27.28 -13.16 12.95
C VAL A 302 26.99 -13.46 11.47
N GLY A 303 27.94 -13.21 10.58
CA GLY A 303 27.81 -13.35 9.13
C GLY A 303 27.13 -12.16 8.45
N THR A 304 27.46 -11.96 7.18
CA THR A 304 26.88 -10.92 6.32
C THR A 304 25.59 -11.43 5.70
N ASN A 305 24.52 -10.66 5.77
CA ASN A 305 23.36 -10.83 4.93
C ASN A 305 23.27 -9.69 3.93
N VAL A 306 22.75 -10.00 2.75
CA VAL A 306 22.41 -9.05 1.71
C VAL A 306 20.90 -9.10 1.59
N ALA A 307 20.23 -7.96 1.74
CA ALA A 307 18.80 -7.83 1.57
C ALA A 307 18.50 -6.90 0.38
N GLY A 308 17.50 -7.27 -0.41
CA GLY A 308 16.88 -6.44 -1.43
C GLY A 308 15.38 -6.34 -1.17
N ALA A 309 14.87 -5.14 -0.98
CA ALA A 309 13.43 -4.86 -0.92
C ALA A 309 12.86 -4.86 -2.35
N THR A 310 11.58 -5.20 -2.57
CA THR A 310 10.86 -4.82 -3.79
C THR A 310 10.59 -3.29 -3.82
N PRO A 311 10.19 -2.68 -4.96
CA PRO A 311 10.04 -1.23 -5.03
C PRO A 311 9.01 -0.66 -4.04
N TYR A 312 8.03 -1.49 -3.66
CA TYR A 312 6.91 -1.12 -2.82
C TYR A 312 6.84 -1.99 -1.55
N ALA A 313 7.98 -2.53 -1.12
CA ALA A 313 8.06 -3.35 0.08
C ALA A 313 7.77 -2.51 1.32
N GLU A 314 6.87 -3.02 2.16
CA GLU A 314 6.52 -2.47 3.47
C GLU A 314 6.81 -3.48 4.59
N ARG A 315 6.96 -4.76 4.23
CA ARG A 315 7.10 -5.86 5.21
C ARG A 315 8.37 -6.67 4.97
N PRO A 316 8.97 -7.27 6.01
CA PRO A 316 10.18 -8.09 5.86
C PRO A 316 10.03 -9.27 4.90
N ASP A 317 8.84 -9.85 4.75
CA ASP A 317 8.57 -10.94 3.79
C ASP A 317 8.53 -10.46 2.33
N GLU A 318 8.53 -9.15 2.08
CA GLU A 318 8.66 -8.50 0.77
C GLU A 318 10.12 -8.14 0.46
N THR A 319 11.07 -8.61 1.27
CA THR A 319 12.50 -8.49 1.02
C THR A 319 13.12 -9.85 0.71
N ALA A 320 13.94 -9.91 -0.35
CA ALA A 320 14.75 -11.07 -0.69
C ALA A 320 16.09 -10.99 0.04
N ALA A 321 16.53 -12.08 0.67
CA ALA A 321 17.81 -12.13 1.36
C ALA A 321 18.45 -13.53 1.34
N VAL A 322 19.71 -13.64 1.76
CA VAL A 322 20.45 -14.91 1.82
C VAL A 322 19.94 -15.75 2.99
N GLU A 323 19.38 -16.92 2.71
CA GLU A 323 18.96 -17.88 3.73
C GLU A 323 20.21 -18.44 4.45
N GLY A 324 20.40 -18.06 5.72
CA GLY A 324 21.55 -18.50 6.52
C GLY A 324 22.84 -17.70 6.30
N ARG A 325 22.77 -16.52 5.64
CA ARG A 325 23.88 -15.54 5.53
C ARG A 325 25.09 -16.04 4.72
N ILE A 326 25.99 -15.11 4.43
CA ILE A 326 27.35 -15.31 3.93
C ILE A 326 28.27 -15.40 5.14
N THR A 327 29.08 -16.46 5.21
CA THR A 327 29.99 -16.73 6.32
C THR A 327 31.42 -16.96 5.83
N ARG A 328 32.41 -16.68 6.69
CA ARG A 328 33.81 -17.01 6.41
C ARG A 328 34.01 -18.53 6.47
N THR A 329 34.50 -19.12 5.40
CA THR A 329 34.90 -20.53 5.37
C THR A 329 36.41 -20.66 5.17
N ARG A 330 36.95 -21.89 5.26
CA ARG A 330 38.36 -22.16 4.91
C ARG A 330 38.70 -21.90 3.44
N SER A 331 37.69 -21.70 2.60
CA SER A 331 37.82 -21.51 1.15
C SER A 331 37.35 -20.11 0.71
N GLY A 332 37.20 -19.17 1.65
CA GLY A 332 36.67 -17.83 1.40
C GLY A 332 35.24 -17.66 1.91
N ALA A 333 34.67 -16.47 1.70
CA ALA A 333 33.28 -16.15 1.98
C ALA A 333 32.34 -17.00 1.13
N ALA A 334 31.32 -17.61 1.75
CA ALA A 334 30.32 -18.40 1.04
C ALA A 334 28.92 -18.28 1.67
N PRO A 335 27.86 -18.25 0.84
CA PRO A 335 26.48 -18.29 1.33
C PRO A 335 26.13 -19.70 1.85
N THR A 336 25.37 -19.75 2.95
CA THR A 336 24.92 -21.03 3.53
C THR A 336 23.85 -21.70 2.67
N ARG A 337 22.91 -20.93 2.12
CA ARG A 337 21.87 -21.36 1.17
C ARG A 337 21.61 -20.25 0.14
N GLY A 338 20.59 -20.42 -0.71
CA GLY A 338 20.21 -19.46 -1.74
C GLY A 338 19.43 -18.25 -1.20
N VAL A 339 19.01 -17.41 -2.13
CA VAL A 339 18.19 -16.22 -1.85
C VAL A 339 16.71 -16.63 -1.74
N ARG A 340 16.02 -16.09 -0.74
CA ARG A 340 14.57 -16.25 -0.56
C ARG A 340 13.94 -14.99 0.05
N PHE A 341 12.67 -14.78 -0.23
CA PHE A 341 11.86 -13.77 0.44
C PHE A 341 11.66 -14.11 1.92
N GLY A 342 11.71 -13.09 2.78
CA GLY A 342 11.55 -13.24 4.24
C GLY A 342 12.69 -13.97 4.94
N ALA A 343 13.85 -14.13 4.30
CA ALA A 343 14.97 -14.91 4.84
C ALA A 343 15.81 -14.16 5.91
N SER A 344 15.67 -12.83 6.02
CA SER A 344 16.42 -12.00 6.96
C SER A 344 15.50 -11.01 7.65
N ALA A 345 15.26 -11.17 8.96
CA ALA A 345 14.41 -10.22 9.69
C ALA A 345 15.15 -8.90 10.01
N HIS A 346 16.42 -8.97 10.42
CA HIS A 346 17.14 -7.80 10.93
C HIS A 346 17.55 -6.82 9.82
N VAL A 347 18.27 -7.29 8.79
CA VAL A 347 18.68 -6.42 7.66
C VAL A 347 17.45 -5.92 6.88
N ALA A 348 16.38 -6.72 6.80
CA ALA A 348 15.13 -6.27 6.18
C ALA A 348 14.46 -5.14 6.97
N ARG A 349 14.33 -5.27 8.29
CA ARG A 349 13.78 -4.17 9.12
C ARG A 349 14.61 -2.91 9.02
N LEU A 350 15.94 -3.05 9.03
CA LEU A 350 16.82 -1.90 8.85
C LEU A 350 16.59 -1.25 7.49
N LEU A 351 16.61 -2.02 6.41
CA LEU A 351 16.36 -1.50 5.07
C LEU A 351 14.98 -0.82 4.96
N LEU A 352 13.94 -1.41 5.52
CA LEU A 352 12.60 -0.82 5.54
C LEU A 352 12.55 0.47 6.37
N ALA A 353 13.18 0.51 7.54
CA ALA A 353 13.29 1.74 8.32
C ALA A 353 14.04 2.83 7.56
N THR A 354 15.13 2.51 6.85
CA THR A 354 15.84 3.52 6.04
C THR A 354 14.99 4.06 4.88
N ARG A 355 14.00 3.28 4.41
CA ARG A 355 13.07 3.68 3.36
C ARG A 355 11.98 4.64 3.83
N GLU A 356 11.82 4.83 5.14
CA GLU A 356 11.00 5.93 5.67
C GLU A 356 11.64 7.29 5.40
N HIS A 357 12.97 7.34 5.32
CA HIS A 357 13.72 8.57 5.03
C HIS A 357 14.09 8.71 3.55
N ASP A 358 14.43 7.61 2.87
CA ASP A 358 14.70 7.58 1.43
C ASP A 358 14.04 6.35 0.76
N PRO A 359 12.84 6.49 0.17
CA PRO A 359 12.10 5.37 -0.42
C PRO A 359 12.78 4.74 -1.64
N ASP A 360 13.78 5.40 -2.23
CA ASP A 360 14.57 4.86 -3.34
C ASP A 360 15.61 3.83 -2.88
N LEU A 361 15.91 3.72 -1.58
CA LEU A 361 16.80 2.70 -1.07
C LEU A 361 16.21 1.30 -1.25
N ARG A 362 16.98 0.39 -1.85
CA ARG A 362 16.50 -0.93 -2.26
C ARG A 362 17.35 -2.07 -1.75
N PHE A 363 18.60 -1.84 -1.42
CA PHE A 363 19.53 -2.90 -1.04
C PHE A 363 20.34 -2.50 0.19
N ALA A 364 20.62 -3.49 1.04
CA ALA A 364 21.48 -3.33 2.21
C ALA A 364 22.34 -4.57 2.42
N ALA A 365 23.57 -4.38 2.92
CA ALA A 365 24.43 -5.46 3.38
C ALA A 365 25.07 -5.11 4.71
N ASN A 366 25.11 -6.06 5.65
CA ASN A 366 25.78 -5.86 6.93
C ASN A 366 27.23 -6.36 6.88
N LEU A 367 28.17 -5.52 7.34
CA LEU A 367 29.60 -5.75 7.38
C LEU A 367 30.11 -5.64 8.82
N ARG A 368 31.25 -6.26 9.09
CA ARG A 368 32.04 -6.03 10.31
C ARG A 368 32.41 -4.55 10.38
N TYR A 369 32.42 -3.96 11.57
CA TYR A 369 32.91 -2.60 11.79
C TYR A 369 34.05 -2.58 12.83
N ASP A 370 35.29 -2.44 12.34
CA ASP A 370 36.51 -2.23 13.14
C ASP A 370 37.25 -0.98 12.66
N ASP A 371 38.37 -0.62 13.29
CA ASP A 371 39.12 0.62 12.98
C ASP A 371 39.50 0.72 11.49
N ALA A 372 39.88 -0.40 10.86
CA ALA A 372 40.25 -0.44 9.44
C ALA A 372 39.03 -0.21 8.53
N VAL A 373 37.89 -0.85 8.83
CA VAL A 373 36.65 -0.61 8.09
C VAL A 373 36.15 0.83 8.31
N ALA A 374 36.29 1.37 9.52
CA ALA A 374 35.92 2.75 9.83
C ALA A 374 36.76 3.77 9.04
N GLU A 375 38.07 3.53 8.87
CA GLU A 375 38.93 4.34 8.02
C GLU A 375 38.53 4.25 6.54
N ALA A 376 38.30 3.02 6.04
CA ALA A 376 37.83 2.78 4.67
C ALA A 376 36.48 3.45 4.34
N PHE A 377 35.61 3.60 5.34
CA PHE A 377 34.32 4.27 5.18
C PHE A 377 34.46 5.77 4.91
N GLY A 378 35.59 6.40 5.29
CA GLY A 378 35.89 7.79 5.00
C GLY A 378 36.04 8.09 3.50
N ASP A 379 36.31 7.07 2.68
CA ASP A 379 36.48 7.19 1.23
C ASP A 379 35.21 6.84 0.42
N LEU A 380 34.11 6.48 1.09
CA LEU A 380 32.84 6.20 0.42
C LEU A 380 32.20 7.45 -0.17
N ASP A 381 31.54 7.28 -1.31
CA ASP A 381 30.71 8.32 -1.91
C ASP A 381 29.35 8.40 -1.19
N GLY A 382 29.32 9.24 -0.15
CA GLY A 382 28.16 9.57 0.67
C GLY A 382 28.48 9.62 2.17
N PRO A 383 27.62 10.25 2.99
CA PRO A 383 27.85 10.32 4.43
C PRO A 383 27.68 8.94 5.08
N VAL A 384 28.37 8.74 6.20
CA VAL A 384 28.18 7.60 7.09
C VAL A 384 27.52 8.13 8.36
N ALA A 385 26.39 7.53 8.72
CA ALA A 385 25.66 7.86 9.93
C ALA A 385 25.92 6.80 11.00
N GLU A 386 25.92 7.19 12.27
CA GLU A 386 26.19 6.29 13.39
C GLU A 386 25.19 6.52 14.52
N TYR A 387 24.83 5.46 15.23
CA TYR A 387 24.06 5.54 16.48
C TYR A 387 24.64 4.61 17.54
N ASP A 388 24.38 4.94 18.82
CA ASP A 388 24.76 4.12 19.97
C ASP A 388 23.48 3.69 20.72
N PRO A 389 23.15 2.39 20.74
CA PRO A 389 21.96 1.90 21.45
C PRO A 389 22.06 2.05 22.98
N ALA A 390 23.22 2.36 23.56
CA ALA A 390 23.38 2.56 24.99
C ALA A 390 22.89 3.93 25.52
N ASP A 391 22.60 4.90 24.63
CA ASP A 391 22.09 6.23 25.01
C ASP A 391 20.54 6.25 25.11
N ASP A 392 20.02 5.82 26.26
CA ASP A 392 18.76 6.22 26.91
C ASP A 392 17.45 6.31 26.07
N ARG A 393 17.14 5.34 25.18
CA ARG A 393 15.80 5.11 24.51
C ARG A 393 15.70 3.67 23.90
N PRO A 394 14.55 3.17 23.39
CA PRO A 394 14.31 1.73 23.24
C PRO A 394 15.19 1.04 22.19
N ASP A 395 15.59 -0.21 22.45
CA ASP A 395 16.35 -1.09 21.55
C ASP A 395 15.52 -1.53 20.33
N SER A 396 15.21 -0.61 19.40
CA SER A 396 14.61 -0.94 18.10
C SER A 396 15.48 -0.50 16.93
N VAL A 397 15.40 -1.26 15.84
CA VAL A 397 16.13 -0.97 14.60
C VAL A 397 15.65 0.35 14.00
N GLU A 398 14.35 0.60 14.11
CA GLU A 398 13.67 1.79 13.61
C GLU A 398 14.19 3.06 14.31
N TRP A 399 14.34 3.03 15.64
CA TRP A 399 14.86 4.16 16.41
C TRP A 399 16.34 4.45 16.11
N GLY A 400 17.15 3.39 15.95
CA GLY A 400 18.56 3.54 15.59
C GLY A 400 18.73 4.19 14.21
N VAL A 401 17.93 3.76 13.23
CA VAL A 401 17.90 4.37 11.90
C VAL A 401 17.45 5.83 11.95
N GLU A 402 16.37 6.13 12.66
CA GLU A 402 15.88 7.51 12.83
C GLU A 402 16.97 8.42 13.40
N THR A 403 17.62 7.99 14.49
CA THR A 403 18.72 8.71 15.13
C THR A 403 19.90 8.93 14.19
N ALA A 404 20.23 7.93 13.38
CA ALA A 404 21.31 8.02 12.40
C ALA A 404 20.99 9.02 11.27
N PHE A 405 19.76 8.97 10.73
CA PHE A 405 19.35 9.90 9.68
C PHE A 405 19.19 11.34 10.19
N ASP A 406 18.75 11.55 11.43
CA ASP A 406 18.65 12.89 12.04
C ASP A 406 20.02 13.53 12.29
N ALA A 407 21.08 12.73 12.39
CA ALA A 407 22.44 13.21 12.66
C ALA A 407 23.16 13.75 11.41
N ILE A 408 22.63 13.51 10.21
CA ILE A 408 23.27 13.88 8.94
C ILE A 408 22.30 14.55 7.97
N ASP A 409 22.84 15.31 7.02
CA ASP A 409 22.05 15.81 5.89
C ASP A 409 22.12 14.82 4.72
N GLY A 410 20.95 14.37 4.25
CA GLY A 410 20.81 13.51 3.06
C GLY A 410 20.92 12.00 3.34
N THR A 411 20.96 11.19 2.28
CA THR A 411 20.93 9.73 2.39
C THR A 411 22.32 9.16 2.70
N PRO A 412 22.50 8.42 3.80
CA PRO A 412 23.78 7.77 4.12
C PRO A 412 24.14 6.67 3.12
N ALA A 413 25.43 6.56 2.83
CA ALA A 413 26.01 5.39 2.16
C ALA A 413 26.07 4.19 3.11
N ALA A 414 26.21 4.42 4.42
CA ALA A 414 26.14 3.39 5.44
C ALA A 414 25.59 3.92 6.77
N VAL A 415 24.93 3.05 7.52
CA VAL A 415 24.51 3.26 8.91
C VAL A 415 25.29 2.33 9.82
N VAL A 416 25.92 2.84 10.86
CA VAL A 416 26.74 2.06 11.80
C VAL A 416 25.99 1.90 13.12
N ASP A 417 25.80 0.65 13.52
CA ASP A 417 25.40 0.27 14.86
C ASP A 417 26.66 0.00 15.69
N ARG A 418 26.95 0.85 16.67
CA ARG A 418 28.13 0.68 17.54
C ARG A 418 27.99 -0.49 18.53
N GLY A 419 26.81 -1.09 18.64
CA GLY A 419 26.51 -2.18 19.54
C GLY A 419 26.40 -1.72 21.00
N SER A 420 25.68 -2.50 21.81
CA SER A 420 25.65 -2.30 23.26
C SER A 420 26.93 -2.87 23.91
N HIS A 421 27.16 -2.62 25.19
CA HIS A 421 28.38 -3.05 25.89
C HIS A 421 28.63 -4.58 25.78
N GLY A 422 29.51 -4.99 24.87
CA GLY A 422 29.90 -6.38 24.64
C GLY A 422 29.42 -7.01 23.32
N ASP A 423 28.62 -6.29 22.52
CA ASP A 423 28.21 -6.71 21.18
C ASP A 423 29.23 -6.27 20.11
N GLU A 424 29.33 -7.04 19.01
CA GLU A 424 30.15 -6.66 17.84
C GLU A 424 29.48 -5.47 17.12
N ALA A 425 30.23 -4.40 16.87
CA ALA A 425 29.76 -3.29 16.05
C ALA A 425 29.56 -3.74 14.59
N VAL A 426 28.45 -3.31 13.98
CA VAL A 426 28.06 -3.73 12.63
C VAL A 426 27.72 -2.51 11.80
N ALA A 427 28.25 -2.46 10.59
CA ALA A 427 27.90 -1.44 9.61
C ALA A 427 26.92 -1.99 8.58
N PHE A 428 25.95 -1.18 8.17
CA PHE A 428 24.97 -1.50 7.13
C PHE A 428 25.21 -0.58 5.94
N VAL A 429 25.80 -1.11 4.87
CA VAL A 429 25.96 -0.37 3.61
C VAL A 429 24.62 -0.38 2.88
N LEU A 430 24.18 0.79 2.44
CA LEU A 430 22.89 1.02 1.80
C LEU A 430 23.08 1.34 0.32
N ALA A 431 22.12 1.00 -0.54
CA ALA A 431 22.14 1.38 -1.94
C ALA A 431 20.76 1.40 -2.60
N ARG A 432 20.62 2.22 -3.64
CA ARG A 432 19.43 2.27 -4.52
C ARG A 432 19.46 1.21 -5.62
N THR A 433 20.65 0.75 -6.02
CA THR A 433 20.86 -0.23 -7.09
C THR A 433 21.79 -1.35 -6.62
N PRO A 434 21.71 -2.55 -7.23
CA PRO A 434 22.60 -3.65 -6.87
C PRO A 434 24.07 -3.31 -7.16
N ASP A 435 24.36 -2.66 -8.30
CA ASP A 435 25.71 -2.25 -8.67
C ASP A 435 26.31 -1.28 -7.66
N ALA A 436 25.54 -0.29 -7.18
CA ALA A 436 26.02 0.64 -6.17
C ALA A 436 26.33 -0.04 -4.83
N LEU A 437 25.57 -1.08 -4.44
CA LEU A 437 25.90 -1.85 -3.24
C LEU A 437 27.21 -2.62 -3.41
N VAL A 438 27.39 -3.23 -4.58
CA VAL A 438 28.61 -3.96 -4.93
C VAL A 438 29.81 -3.01 -4.94
N ASP A 439 29.73 -1.91 -5.66
CA ASP A 439 30.81 -0.93 -5.80
C ASP A 439 31.23 -0.36 -4.44
N ARG A 440 30.26 0.02 -3.59
CA ARG A 440 30.54 0.51 -2.22
C ARG A 440 31.22 -0.54 -1.36
N THR A 441 30.70 -1.77 -1.36
CA THR A 441 31.26 -2.84 -0.53
C THR A 441 32.67 -3.23 -0.98
N LEU A 442 32.92 -3.26 -2.30
CA LEU A 442 34.23 -3.60 -2.85
C LEU A 442 35.24 -2.46 -2.69
N ALA A 443 34.81 -1.20 -2.71
CA ALA A 443 35.68 -0.08 -2.36
C ALA A 443 36.19 -0.18 -0.91
N VAL A 444 35.32 -0.57 0.03
CA VAL A 444 35.71 -0.83 1.42
C VAL A 444 36.69 -2.01 1.49
N LEU A 445 36.42 -3.10 0.76
CA LEU A 445 37.31 -4.26 0.71
C LEU A 445 38.71 -3.86 0.21
N ASP A 446 38.77 -3.15 -0.92
CA ASP A 446 40.02 -2.73 -1.54
C ASP A 446 40.82 -1.82 -0.61
N ALA A 447 40.17 -0.94 0.15
CA ALA A 447 40.83 -0.07 1.14
C ALA A 447 41.42 -0.88 2.31
N VAL A 448 40.66 -1.83 2.87
CA VAL A 448 41.12 -2.68 3.97
C VAL A 448 42.28 -3.60 3.53
N GLU A 449 42.24 -4.13 2.30
CA GLU A 449 43.32 -4.99 1.77
C GLU A 449 44.63 -4.25 1.47
N ILE A 450 44.61 -2.91 1.35
CA ILE A 450 45.82 -2.11 1.14
C ILE A 450 46.60 -1.89 2.45
N GLU A 451 45.94 -2.03 3.61
CA GLU A 451 46.51 -1.76 4.93
C GLU A 451 47.09 -2.99 5.64
N ASP A 452 46.67 -4.19 5.25
CA ASP A 452 47.21 -5.50 5.68
C ASP A 452 48.50 -5.90 4.91
#